data_AF-A0A7W1FRN9-F1
#
_entry.id   AF-A0A7W1FRN9-F1
#
_cell.length_a   1.000
_cell.length_b   1.000
_cell.length_c   1.000
_cell.angle_alpha   90.00
_cell.angle_beta   90.00
_cell.angle_gamma   90.00
#
_symmetry.space_group_name_H-M   'P 1'
#
loop_
_entity.id
_entity.type
_entity.pdbx_description
1 polymer ?
#
loop_
_entity_poly.entity_id
_entity_poly.type
_entity_poly.pdbx_seq_one_letter_code
_entity_poly.pdbx_strand_id
1 'polypeptide(L)'
;VERAERLIEGEGMPLHFRGAGTPVRNWLESLPKTALDARPSLWMTYASALMMTGQHTAVEQKLQAAEAALQGTEPDEETRDLIGRIASMRATLAVIQNDVETIITQSRRALEYLHRDNLLVRTATTWTLGYAYQLLGLTRFGGHFLARPPQPPSL
;
A
#
# COMPACT_ATOMS: atom_id res chain seq x y z
N VAL A 1 -24.69 4.81 -5.57
CA VAL A 1 -23.29 4.37 -5.39
C VAL A 1 -22.46 4.64 -6.63
N GLU A 2 -22.85 4.12 -7.80
CA GLU A 2 -22.12 4.31 -9.09
C GLU A 2 -21.76 5.74 -9.45
N ARG A 3 -22.66 6.70 -9.21
CA ARG A 3 -22.39 8.11 -9.49
C ARG A 3 -21.35 8.71 -8.53
N ALA A 4 -21.34 8.27 -7.28
CA ALA A 4 -20.40 8.74 -6.27
C ALA A 4 -19.01 8.09 -6.45
N GLU A 5 -18.97 6.82 -6.85
CA GLU A 5 -17.73 6.10 -7.19
C GLU A 5 -17.00 6.76 -8.35
N ARG A 6 -17.69 7.00 -9.48
CA ARG A 6 -17.12 7.74 -10.63
C ARG A 6 -16.62 9.14 -10.26
N LEU A 7 -17.29 9.81 -9.33
CA LEU A 7 -16.88 11.12 -8.83
C LEU A 7 -15.60 11.03 -7.99
N ILE A 8 -15.44 9.98 -7.18
CA ILE A 8 -14.28 9.80 -6.31
C ILE A 8 -13.05 9.34 -7.09
N GLU A 9 -13.24 8.46 -8.07
CA GLU A 9 -12.19 8.03 -9.00
C GLU A 9 -11.72 9.19 -9.86
N GLY A 10 -12.67 9.96 -10.42
CA GLY A 10 -12.39 11.10 -11.30
C GLY A 10 -11.71 10.69 -12.61
N GLU A 11 -11.75 11.54 -13.63
CA GLU A 11 -11.05 11.28 -14.92
C GLU A 11 -9.53 11.53 -14.83
N GLY A 12 -8.94 11.47 -13.64
CA GLY A 12 -7.54 11.85 -13.38
C GLY A 12 -7.11 11.47 -11.96
N MET A 13 -6.51 12.40 -11.20
CA MET A 13 -6.16 12.10 -9.80
C MET A 13 -7.43 11.97 -8.93
N PRO A 14 -7.64 10.85 -8.22
CA PRO A 14 -8.82 10.66 -7.39
C PRO A 14 -9.03 11.75 -6.34
N LEU A 15 -10.29 12.01 -6.00
CA LEU A 15 -10.70 13.15 -5.16
C LEU A 15 -10.07 13.11 -3.76
N HIS A 16 -9.81 11.91 -3.22
CA HIS A 16 -9.10 11.75 -1.95
C HIS A 16 -7.66 12.30 -2.02
N PHE A 17 -7.00 12.23 -3.18
CA PHE A 17 -5.68 12.82 -3.40
C PHE A 17 -5.68 14.35 -3.52
N ARG A 18 -6.86 14.99 -3.68
CA ARG A 18 -7.00 16.46 -3.84
C ARG A 18 -7.38 17.18 -2.54
N GLY A 19 -7.05 16.60 -1.38
CA GLY A 19 -7.38 17.18 -0.06
C GLY A 19 -8.79 16.86 0.44
N ALA A 20 -9.59 16.08 -0.30
CA ALA A 20 -10.91 15.64 0.14
C ALA A 20 -10.88 14.27 0.85
N GLY A 21 -9.75 13.89 1.46
CA GLY A 21 -9.62 12.62 2.18
C GLY A 21 -10.66 12.45 3.29
N THR A 22 -10.91 13.48 4.09
CA THR A 22 -11.90 13.44 5.20
C THR A 22 -13.35 13.32 4.70
N PRO A 23 -13.84 14.14 3.73
CA PRO A 23 -15.16 13.94 3.14
C PRO A 23 -15.37 12.55 2.51
N VAL A 24 -14.39 12.05 1.76
CA VAL A 24 -14.45 10.72 1.13
C VAL A 24 -14.53 9.62 2.20
N ARG A 25 -13.73 9.74 3.26
CA ARG A 25 -13.78 8.82 4.41
C ARG A 25 -15.17 8.81 5.07
N ASN A 26 -15.71 9.98 5.41
CA ASN A 26 -17.00 10.08 6.08
C ASN A 26 -18.15 9.52 5.20
N TRP A 27 -18.07 9.70 3.88
CA TRP A 27 -19.02 9.09 2.96
C TRP A 27 -18.90 7.56 2.96
N LEU A 28 -17.69 7.01 2.86
CA LEU A 28 -17.46 5.56 2.88
C LEU A 28 -17.90 4.93 4.21
N GLU A 29 -17.71 5.64 5.33
CA GLU A 29 -18.21 5.25 6.65
C GLU A 29 -19.73 5.19 6.74
N SER A 30 -20.43 6.01 5.98
CA SER A 30 -21.90 6.03 5.94
C SER A 30 -22.51 4.88 5.12
N LEU A 31 -21.70 4.18 4.31
CA LEU A 31 -22.18 3.10 3.46
C LEU A 31 -22.40 1.80 4.25
N PRO A 32 -23.46 1.03 3.95
CA PRO A 32 -23.61 -0.32 4.49
C PRO A 32 -22.45 -1.21 4.07
N LYS A 33 -22.01 -2.11 4.96
CA LYS A 33 -20.95 -3.08 4.66
C LYS A 33 -21.25 -3.88 3.39
N THR A 34 -22.51 -4.28 3.18
CA THR A 34 -22.94 -5.02 1.98
C THR A 34 -22.69 -4.26 0.68
N ALA A 35 -22.80 -2.93 0.70
CA ALA A 35 -22.51 -2.09 -0.47
C ALA A 35 -21.00 -2.00 -0.75
N LEU A 36 -20.17 -2.01 0.31
CA LEU A 36 -18.72 -2.04 0.20
C LEU A 36 -18.23 -3.44 -0.25
N ASP A 37 -18.79 -4.51 0.30
CA ASP A 37 -18.46 -5.88 -0.08
C ASP A 37 -18.83 -6.19 -1.54
N ALA A 38 -19.90 -5.58 -2.06
CA ALA A 38 -20.27 -5.70 -3.46
C ALA A 38 -19.28 -5.02 -4.42
N ARG A 39 -18.39 -4.15 -3.91
CA ARG A 39 -17.45 -3.34 -4.71
C ARG A 39 -16.10 -3.20 -4.00
N PRO A 40 -15.17 -4.16 -4.18
CA PRO A 40 -13.86 -4.14 -3.52
C PRO A 40 -13.02 -2.87 -3.77
N SER A 41 -13.24 -2.18 -4.89
CA SER A 41 -12.69 -0.84 -5.21
C SER A 41 -12.98 0.20 -4.12
N LEU A 42 -14.16 0.14 -3.49
CA LEU A 42 -14.56 1.07 -2.43
C LEU A 42 -13.78 0.82 -1.14
N TRP A 43 -13.51 -0.44 -0.79
CA TRP A 43 -12.64 -0.77 0.35
C TRP A 43 -11.22 -0.23 0.14
N MET A 44 -10.70 -0.34 -1.09
CA MET A 44 -9.39 0.20 -1.44
C MET A 44 -9.32 1.72 -1.40
N THR A 45 -10.38 2.39 -1.85
CA THR A 45 -10.52 3.84 -1.74
C THR A 45 -10.60 4.27 -0.28
N TYR A 46 -11.30 3.50 0.56
CA TYR A 46 -11.40 3.77 1.99
C TYR A 46 -10.03 3.65 2.68
N ALA A 47 -9.32 2.57 2.40
CA ALA A 47 -7.97 2.36 2.89
C ALA A 47 -7.02 3.51 2.47
N SER A 48 -7.12 3.98 1.22
CA SER A 48 -6.35 5.11 0.70
C SER A 48 -6.69 6.43 1.41
N ALA A 49 -7.98 6.71 1.65
CA ALA A 49 -8.41 7.89 2.39
C ALA A 49 -7.94 7.86 3.86
N LEU A 50 -7.94 6.68 4.50
CA LEU A 50 -7.39 6.50 5.86
C LEU A 50 -5.88 6.74 5.89
N MET A 51 -5.17 6.21 4.91
CA MET A 51 -3.73 6.41 4.74
C MET A 51 -3.39 7.90 4.62
N MET A 52 -4.12 8.63 3.78
CA MET A 52 -3.94 10.07 3.59
C MET A 52 -4.30 10.92 4.81
N THR A 53 -5.23 10.45 5.64
CA THR A 53 -5.65 11.16 6.87
C THR A 53 -4.82 10.75 8.09
N GLY A 54 -3.76 9.97 7.93
CA GLY A 54 -2.85 9.56 9.00
C GLY A 54 -3.35 8.41 9.88
N GLN A 55 -4.47 7.79 9.55
CA GLN A 55 -5.12 6.75 10.36
C GLN A 55 -4.64 5.35 10.00
N HIS A 56 -3.33 5.13 10.11
CA HIS A 56 -2.66 3.93 9.57
C HIS A 56 -3.14 2.62 10.24
N THR A 57 -3.56 2.68 11.51
CA THR A 57 -4.02 1.52 12.28
C THR A 57 -5.27 0.86 11.69
N ALA A 58 -6.13 1.64 11.03
CA ALA A 58 -7.36 1.13 10.43
C ALA A 58 -7.19 0.68 8.97
N VAL A 59 -6.06 1.03 8.32
CA VAL A 59 -5.83 0.76 6.90
C VAL A 59 -5.80 -0.75 6.63
N GLU A 60 -5.05 -1.53 7.42
CA GLU A 60 -4.92 -2.98 7.19
C GLU A 60 -6.27 -3.70 7.30
N GLN A 61 -7.15 -3.29 8.21
CA GLN A 61 -8.49 -3.85 8.32
C GLN A 61 -9.33 -3.63 7.05
N LYS A 62 -9.17 -2.47 6.39
CA LYS A 62 -9.87 -2.19 5.13
C LYS A 62 -9.27 -2.94 3.95
N LEU A 63 -7.95 -3.14 3.95
CA LEU A 63 -7.26 -3.96 2.96
C LEU A 63 -7.70 -5.44 3.04
N GLN A 64 -7.83 -5.98 4.25
CA GLN A 64 -8.35 -7.34 4.45
C GLN A 64 -9.80 -7.47 4.00
N ALA A 65 -10.64 -6.47 4.26
CA ALA A 65 -12.01 -6.45 3.77
C ALA A 65 -12.07 -6.42 2.23
N ALA A 66 -11.17 -5.66 1.58
CA ALA A 66 -11.04 -5.65 0.12
C ALA A 66 -10.65 -7.04 -0.41
N GLU A 67 -9.62 -7.68 0.16
CA GLU A 67 -9.19 -9.02 -0.26
C GLU A 67 -10.29 -10.08 -0.05
N ALA A 68 -11.02 -10.02 1.07
CA ALA A 68 -12.11 -10.94 1.33
C ALA A 68 -13.25 -10.78 0.31
N ALA A 69 -13.57 -9.54 -0.07
CA ALA A 69 -14.58 -9.26 -1.08
C ALA A 69 -14.17 -9.73 -2.49
N LEU A 70 -12.87 -9.79 -2.78
CA LEU A 70 -12.33 -10.30 -4.05
C LEU A 70 -12.38 -11.83 -4.18
N GLN A 71 -12.45 -12.60 -3.09
CA GLN A 71 -12.41 -14.07 -3.15
C GLN A 71 -13.60 -14.70 -3.90
N GLY A 72 -14.70 -13.96 -4.09
CA GLY A 72 -15.87 -14.39 -4.85
C GLY A 72 -16.00 -13.79 -6.24
N THR A 73 -15.05 -12.97 -6.68
CA THR A 73 -15.07 -12.30 -7.98
C THR A 73 -14.27 -13.09 -9.01
N GLU A 74 -14.74 -13.16 -10.26
CA GLU A 74 -13.96 -13.80 -11.32
C GLU A 74 -12.63 -13.05 -11.54
N PRO A 75 -11.50 -13.77 -11.70
CA PRO A 75 -10.22 -13.13 -11.90
C PRO A 75 -10.18 -12.43 -13.27
N ASP A 76 -10.25 -11.11 -13.25
CA ASP A 76 -10.03 -10.25 -14.41
C ASP A 76 -8.85 -9.30 -14.19
N GLU A 77 -8.58 -8.48 -15.20
CA GLU A 77 -7.44 -7.57 -15.17
C GLU A 77 -7.58 -6.48 -14.09
N GLU A 78 -8.80 -6.04 -13.83
CA GLU A 78 -9.12 -5.03 -12.82
C GLU A 78 -8.97 -5.59 -11.39
N THR A 79 -9.47 -6.80 -11.15
CA THR A 79 -9.31 -7.57 -9.91
C THR A 79 -7.83 -7.82 -9.63
N ARG A 80 -7.06 -8.16 -10.66
CA ARG A 80 -5.61 -8.33 -10.55
C ARG A 80 -4.90 -7.02 -10.20
N ASP A 81 -5.23 -5.91 -10.87
CA ASP A 81 -4.67 -4.59 -10.54
C ASP A 81 -5.01 -4.20 -9.08
N LEU A 82 -6.22 -4.49 -8.63
CA LEU A 82 -6.66 -4.21 -7.27
C LEU A 82 -5.82 -4.96 -6.23
N ILE A 83 -5.52 -6.25 -6.47
CA ILE A 83 -4.58 -7.03 -5.64
C ILE A 83 -3.20 -6.37 -5.60
N GLY A 84 -2.73 -5.88 -6.76
CA GLY A 84 -1.46 -5.16 -6.86
C GLY A 84 -1.44 -3.87 -6.03
N ARG A 85 -2.54 -3.10 -6.08
CA ARG A 85 -2.71 -1.87 -5.29
C ARG A 85 -2.77 -2.16 -3.78
N ILE A 86 -3.48 -3.22 -3.37
CA ILE A 86 -3.52 -3.69 -1.97
C ILE A 86 -2.11 -3.98 -1.47
N ALA A 87 -1.34 -4.76 -2.24
CA ALA A 87 0.04 -5.09 -1.89
C ALA A 87 0.93 -3.83 -1.81
N SER A 88 0.78 -2.87 -2.73
CA SER A 88 1.55 -1.61 -2.68
C SER A 88 1.24 -0.79 -1.42
N MET A 89 -0.01 -0.77 -0.97
CA MET A 89 -0.40 -0.06 0.24
C MET A 89 0.14 -0.76 1.51
N ARG A 90 0.15 -2.10 1.54
CA ARG A 90 0.82 -2.85 2.61
C ARG A 90 2.32 -2.59 2.66
N ALA A 91 2.99 -2.51 1.50
CA ALA A 91 4.40 -2.13 1.45
C ALA A 91 4.63 -0.74 2.05
N THR A 92 3.73 0.21 1.78
CA THR A 92 3.80 1.57 2.34
C THR A 92 3.61 1.58 3.86
N LEU A 93 2.66 0.80 4.39
CA LEU A 93 2.50 0.63 5.84
C LEU A 93 3.76 0.03 6.48
N ALA A 94 4.40 -0.93 5.82
CA ALA A 94 5.63 -1.55 6.30
C ALA A 94 6.82 -0.57 6.32
N VAL A 95 6.86 0.43 5.42
CA VAL A 95 7.84 1.55 5.50
C VAL A 95 7.68 2.30 6.82
N ILE A 96 6.46 2.61 7.23
CA ILE A 96 6.17 3.33 8.48
C ILE A 96 6.59 2.51 9.70
N GLN A 97 6.48 1.18 9.61
CA GLN A 97 6.85 0.24 10.67
C GLN A 97 8.33 -0.18 10.62
N ASN A 98 9.07 0.27 9.60
CA ASN A 98 10.45 -0.12 9.31
C ASN A 98 10.64 -1.65 9.14
N ASP A 99 9.61 -2.34 8.65
CA ASP A 99 9.64 -3.78 8.39
C ASP A 99 10.14 -4.06 6.96
N VAL A 100 11.47 -4.16 6.83
CA VAL A 100 12.16 -4.34 5.54
C VAL A 100 11.70 -5.58 4.78
N GLU A 101 11.43 -6.69 5.47
CA GLU A 101 11.02 -7.94 4.84
C GLU A 101 9.63 -7.81 4.21
N THR A 102 8.69 -7.22 4.95
CA THR A 102 7.35 -6.96 4.44
C THR A 102 7.36 -5.96 3.29
N ILE A 103 8.21 -4.91 3.36
CA ILE A 103 8.35 -3.94 2.24
C ILE A 103 8.75 -4.68 0.95
N ILE A 104 9.77 -5.54 1.01
CA ILE A 104 10.27 -6.27 -0.17
C ILE A 104 9.19 -7.22 -0.70
N THR A 105 8.59 -8.02 0.19
CA THR A 105 7.61 -9.05 -0.18
C THR A 105 6.38 -8.42 -0.83
N GLN A 106 5.82 -7.39 -0.21
CA GLN A 106 4.61 -6.73 -0.71
C GLN A 106 4.89 -5.88 -1.96
N SER A 107 6.05 -5.23 -2.06
CA SER A 107 6.40 -4.46 -3.27
C SER A 107 6.58 -5.36 -4.49
N ARG A 108 7.18 -6.54 -4.33
CA ARG A 108 7.32 -7.52 -5.42
C ARG A 108 5.95 -8.05 -5.86
N ARG A 109 5.10 -8.45 -4.91
CA ARG A 109 3.72 -8.87 -5.19
C ARG A 109 2.95 -7.75 -5.90
N ALA A 110 3.08 -6.51 -5.46
CA ALA A 110 2.45 -5.38 -6.13
C ALA A 110 2.89 -5.26 -7.60
N LEU A 111 4.19 -5.28 -7.89
CA LEU A 111 4.71 -5.12 -9.27
C LEU A 111 4.34 -6.29 -10.20
N GLU A 112 4.08 -7.48 -9.66
CA GLU A 112 3.59 -8.65 -10.39
C GLU A 112 2.10 -8.53 -10.78
N TYR A 113 1.29 -7.91 -9.93
CA TYR A 113 -0.17 -7.85 -10.09
C TYR A 113 -0.68 -6.53 -10.69
N LEU A 114 0.02 -5.41 -10.45
CA LEU A 114 -0.37 -4.09 -10.98
C LEU A 114 -0.42 -4.08 -12.51
N HIS A 115 -1.49 -3.49 -13.05
CA HIS A 115 -1.66 -3.26 -14.48
C HIS A 115 -0.50 -2.43 -15.03
N ARG A 116 -0.07 -2.71 -16.27
CA ARG A 116 1.09 -2.03 -16.89
C ARG A 116 0.90 -0.51 -16.97
N ASP A 117 -0.33 -0.07 -17.24
CA ASP A 117 -0.70 1.34 -17.36
C ASP A 117 -0.91 2.05 -16.02
N ASN A 118 -0.87 1.33 -14.89
CA ASN A 118 -0.94 1.92 -13.55
C ASN A 118 0.40 2.53 -13.13
N LEU A 119 0.94 3.42 -13.97
CA LEU A 119 2.30 3.96 -13.88
C LEU A 119 2.54 4.66 -12.55
N LEU A 120 1.54 5.37 -12.02
CA LEU A 120 1.65 6.08 -10.74
C LEU A 120 1.95 5.12 -9.60
N VAL A 121 1.13 4.07 -9.44
CA VAL A 121 1.29 3.12 -8.34
C VAL A 121 2.57 2.31 -8.54
N ARG A 122 2.86 1.83 -9.76
CA ARG A 122 4.09 1.08 -10.06
C ARG A 122 5.36 1.87 -9.76
N THR A 123 5.37 3.17 -10.05
CA THR A 123 6.51 4.05 -9.75
C THR A 123 6.71 4.18 -8.24
N ALA A 124 5.63 4.43 -7.49
CA ALA A 124 5.67 4.50 -6.03
C ALA A 124 6.15 3.18 -5.41
N THR A 125 5.60 2.04 -5.87
CA THR A 125 6.02 0.70 -5.40
C THR A 125 7.50 0.43 -5.68
N THR A 126 8.00 0.83 -6.85
CA THR A 126 9.41 0.64 -7.22
C THR A 126 10.33 1.47 -6.31
N TRP A 127 9.94 2.70 -5.99
CA TRP A 127 10.67 3.54 -5.04
C TRP A 127 10.69 2.91 -3.64
N THR A 128 9.53 2.44 -3.16
CA THR A 128 9.40 1.73 -1.87
C THR A 128 10.29 0.49 -1.80
N LEU A 129 10.37 -0.30 -2.88
CA LEU A 129 11.28 -1.44 -2.98
C LEU A 129 12.75 -1.01 -2.95
N GLY A 130 13.11 0.05 -3.66
CA GLY A 130 14.46 0.62 -3.64
C GLY A 130 14.89 1.06 -2.26
N TYR A 131 13.99 1.73 -1.52
CA TYR A 131 14.21 2.14 -0.14
C TYR A 131 14.52 0.94 0.78
N ALA A 132 13.78 -0.17 0.66
CA ALA A 132 14.06 -1.37 1.44
C ALA A 132 15.44 -1.97 1.14
N TYR A 133 15.87 -1.99 -0.11
CA TYR A 133 17.21 -2.45 -0.46
C TYR A 133 18.31 -1.53 0.07
N GLN A 134 18.08 -0.22 0.11
CA GLN A 134 19.02 0.71 0.73
C GLN A 134 19.17 0.41 2.23
N LEU A 135 18.07 0.19 2.96
CA LEU A 135 18.10 -0.20 4.38
C LEU A 135 18.81 -1.53 4.60
N LEU A 136 18.56 -2.53 3.75
CA LEU A 136 19.24 -3.83 3.81
C LEU A 136 20.75 -3.71 3.53
N GLY A 137 21.14 -2.83 2.61
CA GLY A 137 22.54 -2.50 2.37
C GLY A 137 23.19 -1.87 3.60
N LEU A 138 22.55 -0.86 4.20
CA LEU A 138 23.07 -0.15 5.38
C LEU A 138 23.25 -1.08 6.59
N THR A 139 22.32 -2.00 6.84
CA THR A 139 22.45 -2.99 7.92
C THR A 139 23.59 -3.98 7.67
N ARG A 140 23.79 -4.42 6.42
CA ARG A 140 24.92 -5.28 6.04
C ARG A 140 26.28 -4.60 6.18
N PHE A 141 26.38 -3.31 5.86
CA PHE A 141 27.62 -2.54 6.03
C PHE A 141 27.88 -2.15 7.50
N GLY A 142 26.84 -1.78 8.26
CA GLY A 142 26.95 -1.42 9.68
C GLY A 142 27.39 -2.57 10.59
N GLY A 143 27.02 -3.81 10.25
CA GLY A 143 27.47 -5.01 10.97
C GLY A 143 28.97 -5.28 10.88
N HIS A 144 29.66 -4.76 9.86
CA HIS A 144 31.11 -4.96 9.68
C HIS A 144 31.96 -3.88 10.39
N PHE A 145 31.37 -2.73 10.73
CA PHE A 145 32.09 -1.59 11.33
C PHE A 145 32.23 -1.67 12.86
N LEU A 146 31.51 -2.57 13.54
CA LEU A 146 31.61 -2.77 15.00
C LEU A 146 32.57 -3.90 15.42
N ALA A 147 33.41 -4.39 14.52
CA ALA A 147 34.53 -5.26 14.89
C ALA A 147 35.64 -4.40 15.52
N ARG A 148 35.81 -4.56 16.84
CA ARG A 148 36.81 -3.93 17.72
C ARG A 148 38.17 -3.71 17.01
N PRO A 149 38.79 -2.52 17.11
CA PRO A 149 40.11 -2.31 16.54
C PRO A 149 41.14 -3.26 17.18
N PRO A 150 42.11 -3.78 16.41
CA PRO A 150 43.14 -4.67 16.94
C PRO A 150 43.91 -3.97 18.05
N GLN A 151 44.04 -4.64 19.20
CA GLN A 151 44.89 -4.13 20.28
C GLN A 151 46.36 -4.14 19.82
N PRO A 152 47.14 -3.09 20.10
CA PRO A 152 48.55 -3.08 19.79
C PRO A 152 49.28 -4.17 20.61
N PRO A 153 50.33 -4.80 20.05
CA PRO A 153 51.06 -5.85 20.74
C PRO A 153 51.71 -5.31 22.02
N SER A 154 51.56 -6.05 23.11
CA SER A 154 52.25 -5.77 24.37
C SER A 154 53.75 -6.01 24.20
N LEU A 155 54.56 -5.01 24.57
CA LEU A 155 56.02 -5.10 24.68
C LEU A 155 56.44 -5.96 25.87
#